data_AF-A0AAE6V281-F1
#
_entry.id   AF-A0AAE6V281-F1
#
_cell.length_a   1.000
_cell.length_b   1.000
_cell.length_c   1.000
_cell.angle_alpha   90.00
_cell.angle_beta   90.00
_cell.angle_gamma   90.00
#
_symmetry.space_group_name_H-M   'P 1'
#
loop_
_entity.id
_entity.type
_entity.pdbx_description
1 polymer ?
#
loop_
_entity_poly.entity_id
_entity_poly.type
_entity_poly.pdbx_seq_one_letter_code
_entity_poly.pdbx_strand_id
1 'polypeptide(L)'
;MQEQLKIAGAFVGVIVGAGFASGRELLLFFVDFGVWGLVGALVSAALFTFLGMALAGLGNRQQATSHKDVIQAICGRYLGLFVDWLITFFMFAVTVVMLAGGGALLEQQFGIPALTGSVLVTLVVVAIVCLDVRKVILAIGAITPLLILVASAIALYAVFTREQSFAALDQLASQQQAGTRHWLLGAFLYVSYNIVAGAPILAILGGSAKGEKTAVWGGLLGGRRWAA
;
A
#
# COMPACT_ATOMS: atom_id res chain seq x y z
N MET A 1 -21.59 0.20 -5.71
CA MET A 1 -20.47 -0.48 -6.40
C MET A 1 -19.31 0.47 -6.69
N GLN A 2 -19.53 1.61 -7.39
CA GLN A 2 -18.43 2.53 -7.72
C GLN A 2 -17.68 3.12 -6.51
N GLU A 3 -18.37 3.50 -5.43
CA GLU A 3 -17.68 4.05 -4.24
C GLU A 3 -16.80 3.02 -3.53
N GLN A 4 -17.26 1.76 -3.44
CA GLN A 4 -16.50 0.68 -2.79
C GLN A 4 -15.23 0.33 -3.59
N LEU A 5 -15.34 0.23 -4.93
CA LEU A 5 -14.19 0.01 -5.81
C LEU A 5 -13.20 1.18 -5.78
N LYS A 6 -13.68 2.43 -5.64
CA LYS A 6 -12.82 3.60 -5.48
C LYS A 6 -12.06 3.57 -4.15
N ILE A 7 -12.72 3.19 -3.05
CA ILE A 7 -12.07 3.07 -1.74
C ILE A 7 -11.05 1.93 -1.76
N ALA A 8 -11.40 0.76 -2.29
CA ALA A 8 -10.48 -0.37 -2.42
C ALA A 8 -9.28 -0.04 -3.32
N GLY A 9 -9.52 0.57 -4.49
CA GLY A 9 -8.47 0.95 -5.44
C GLY A 9 -7.56 2.06 -4.91
N ALA A 10 -8.10 3.00 -4.12
CA ALA A 10 -7.32 4.00 -3.42
C ALA A 10 -6.46 3.37 -2.32
N PHE A 11 -7.01 2.44 -1.54
CA PHE A 11 -6.25 1.73 -0.51
C PHE A 11 -5.10 0.91 -1.10
N VAL A 12 -5.38 0.11 -2.14
CA VAL A 12 -4.33 -0.64 -2.85
C VAL A 12 -3.32 0.32 -3.47
N GLY A 13 -3.76 1.41 -4.10
CA GLY A 13 -2.86 2.38 -4.71
C GLY A 13 -1.98 3.14 -3.72
N VAL A 14 -2.40 3.29 -2.47
CA VAL A 14 -1.60 3.91 -1.41
C VAL A 14 -0.56 2.95 -0.85
N ILE A 15 -0.88 1.66 -0.79
CA ILE A 15 0.06 0.60 -0.37
C ILE A 15 1.08 0.32 -1.49
N VAL A 16 0.67 0.36 -2.75
CA VAL A 16 1.53 0.09 -3.90
C VAL A 16 2.45 1.30 -4.18
N GLY A 17 3.62 1.27 -3.56
CA GLY A 17 4.64 2.33 -3.66
C GLY A 17 5.76 2.05 -4.66
N ALA A 18 6.77 2.94 -4.67
CA ALA A 18 8.00 2.76 -5.46
C ALA A 18 8.79 1.49 -5.06
N GLY A 19 8.69 1.05 -3.81
CA GLY A 19 9.28 -0.20 -3.34
C GLY A 19 8.60 -1.44 -3.91
N PHE A 20 7.27 -1.40 -4.09
CA PHE A 20 6.51 -2.42 -4.81
C PHE A 20 6.84 -2.39 -6.30
N ALA A 21 6.86 -1.21 -6.93
CA ALA A 21 7.14 -1.06 -8.36
C ALA A 21 8.56 -1.50 -8.75
N SER A 22 9.55 -1.26 -7.88
CA SER A 22 10.93 -1.75 -8.07
C SER A 22 11.13 -3.21 -7.66
N GLY A 23 10.13 -3.85 -7.06
CA GLY A 23 10.20 -5.22 -6.55
C GLY A 23 11.02 -5.40 -5.26
N ARG A 24 11.64 -4.34 -4.74
CA ARG A 24 12.50 -4.41 -3.54
C ARG A 24 11.74 -4.78 -2.27
N GLU A 25 10.50 -4.33 -2.13
CA GLU A 25 9.68 -4.70 -0.98
C GLU A 25 9.39 -6.21 -0.99
N LEU A 26 9.05 -6.77 -2.16
CA LEU A 26 8.83 -8.21 -2.28
C LEU A 26 10.09 -9.00 -1.96
N LEU A 27 11.25 -8.56 -2.46
CA LEU A 27 12.53 -9.20 -2.16
C LEU A 27 12.84 -9.23 -0.67
N LEU A 28 12.64 -8.10 0.02
CA LEU A 28 12.96 -7.93 1.43
C LEU A 28 12.04 -8.70 2.38
N PHE A 29 10.74 -8.76 2.06
CA PHE A 29 9.72 -9.29 2.98
C PHE A 29 9.22 -10.70 2.64
N PHE A 30 9.33 -11.15 1.39
CA PHE A 30 8.70 -12.40 0.95
C PHE A 30 9.64 -13.33 0.19
N VAL A 31 10.39 -12.85 -0.81
CA VAL A 31 11.14 -13.73 -1.73
C VAL A 31 12.21 -14.54 -0.99
N ASP A 32 12.90 -13.94 -0.02
CA ASP A 32 13.97 -14.62 0.74
C ASP A 32 13.51 -15.89 1.47
N PHE A 33 12.21 -16.00 1.80
CA PHE A 33 11.66 -17.16 2.49
C PHE A 33 11.20 -18.28 1.56
N GLY A 34 11.45 -18.15 0.25
CA GLY A 34 11.10 -19.18 -0.73
C GLY A 34 9.59 -19.47 -0.74
N VAL A 35 9.23 -20.76 -0.71
CA VAL A 35 7.81 -21.19 -0.64
C VAL A 35 7.08 -20.62 0.59
N TRP A 36 7.76 -20.43 1.73
CA TRP A 36 7.15 -19.83 2.93
C TRP A 36 6.86 -18.34 2.77
N GLY A 37 7.56 -17.68 1.85
CA GLY A 37 7.25 -16.31 1.42
C GLY A 37 5.85 -16.17 0.85
N LEU A 38 5.38 -17.17 0.09
CA LEU A 38 4.01 -17.20 -0.46
C LEU A 38 2.97 -17.30 0.65
N VAL A 39 3.24 -18.11 1.67
CA VAL A 39 2.36 -18.22 2.85
C VAL A 39 2.35 -16.89 3.61
N GLY A 40 3.52 -16.24 3.77
CA GLY A 40 3.62 -14.91 4.36
C GLY A 40 2.83 -13.84 3.60
N ALA A 41 2.82 -13.90 2.27
CA ALA A 41 2.03 -13.00 1.43
C ALA A 41 0.52 -13.21 1.63
N LEU A 42 0.05 -14.47 1.71
CA LEU A 42 -1.35 -14.79 2.01
C LEU A 42 -1.77 -14.30 3.40
N VAL A 43 -0.92 -14.50 4.41
CA VAL A 43 -1.15 -13.99 5.78
C VAL A 43 -1.21 -12.47 5.78
N SER A 44 -0.31 -11.81 5.05
CA SER A 44 -0.30 -10.35 4.91
C SER A 44 -1.59 -9.85 4.26
N ALA A 45 -2.07 -10.50 3.20
CA ALA A 45 -3.33 -10.16 2.54
C ALA A 45 -4.53 -10.28 3.49
N ALA A 46 -4.58 -11.35 4.29
CA ALA A 46 -5.63 -11.53 5.30
C ALA A 46 -5.60 -10.42 6.38
N LEU A 47 -4.40 -10.08 6.86
CA LEU A 47 -4.22 -9.02 7.85
C LEU A 47 -4.56 -7.63 7.31
N PHE A 48 -4.15 -7.30 6.08
CA PHE A 48 -4.55 -6.03 5.42
C PHE A 48 -6.05 -5.92 5.27
N THR A 49 -6.71 -7.03 4.89
CA THR A 49 -8.17 -7.08 4.75
C THR A 49 -8.83 -6.80 6.10
N PHE A 50 -8.38 -7.47 7.16
CA PHE A 50 -8.91 -7.29 8.51
C PHE A 50 -8.69 -5.88 9.05
N LEU A 51 -7.46 -5.36 9.01
CA LEU A 51 -7.13 -4.01 9.50
C LEU A 51 -7.78 -2.91 8.65
N GLY A 52 -7.81 -3.07 7.33
CA GLY A 52 -8.46 -2.14 6.42
C GLY A 52 -9.94 -1.99 6.72
N MET A 53 -10.64 -3.12 6.95
CA MET A 53 -12.04 -3.11 7.40
C MET A 53 -12.23 -2.41 8.74
N ALA A 54 -11.38 -2.70 9.73
CA ALA A 54 -11.48 -2.13 11.06
C ALA A 54 -11.29 -0.60 11.03
N LEU A 55 -10.27 -0.11 10.32
CA LEU A 55 -9.96 1.31 10.19
C LEU A 55 -11.03 2.05 9.40
N ALA A 56 -11.49 1.51 8.27
CA ALA A 56 -12.56 2.11 7.48
C ALA A 56 -13.89 2.15 8.26
N GLY A 57 -14.20 1.08 9.00
CA GLY A 57 -15.38 1.01 9.87
C GLY A 57 -15.34 2.04 11.00
N LEU A 58 -14.20 2.19 11.67
CA LEU A 58 -13.99 3.22 12.69
C LEU A 58 -14.08 4.63 12.11
N GLY A 59 -13.46 4.87 10.94
CA GLY A 59 -13.58 6.14 10.22
C GLY A 59 -15.04 6.51 9.96
N ASN A 60 -15.86 5.56 9.49
CA ASN A 60 -17.28 5.77 9.25
C ASN A 60 -18.06 6.06 10.53
N ARG A 61 -17.82 5.30 11.61
CA ARG A 61 -18.50 5.49 12.91
C ARG A 61 -18.22 6.86 13.52
N GLN A 62 -16.99 7.34 13.36
CA GLN A 62 -16.55 8.63 13.88
C GLN A 62 -16.86 9.80 12.94
N GLN A 63 -17.37 9.55 11.73
CA GLN A 63 -17.50 10.55 10.66
C GLN A 63 -16.18 11.32 10.48
N ALA A 64 -15.06 10.57 10.51
CA ALA A 64 -13.73 11.14 10.62
C ALA A 64 -13.40 12.04 9.42
N THR A 65 -13.12 13.31 9.71
CA THR A 65 -12.60 14.26 8.72
C THR A 65 -11.07 14.32 8.75
N SER A 66 -10.49 13.87 9.86
CA SER A 66 -9.05 13.70 10.03
C SER A 66 -8.71 12.31 10.57
N HIS A 67 -7.55 11.80 10.19
CA HIS A 67 -6.99 10.57 10.73
C HIS A 67 -6.82 10.60 12.26
N LYS A 68 -6.60 11.80 12.81
CA LYS A 68 -6.53 12.05 14.24
C LYS A 68 -7.77 11.59 15.00
N ASP A 69 -8.95 11.73 14.41
CA ASP A 69 -10.23 11.35 15.05
C ASP A 69 -10.29 9.83 15.29
N VAL A 70 -9.75 9.05 14.36
CA VAL A 70 -9.67 7.59 14.46
C VAL A 70 -8.54 7.17 15.40
N ILE A 71 -7.37 7.81 15.32
CA ILE A 71 -6.22 7.49 16.19
C ILE A 71 -6.54 7.78 17.66
N GLN A 72 -7.17 8.91 17.95
CA GLN A 72 -7.59 9.24 19.32
C GLN A 72 -8.70 8.33 19.83
N ALA A 73 -9.57 7.81 18.96
CA ALA A 73 -10.57 6.82 19.33
C ALA A 73 -9.95 5.48 19.74
N ILE A 74 -8.85 5.08 19.10
CA ILE A 74 -8.15 3.82 19.38
C ILE A 74 -7.21 3.96 20.59
N CYS A 75 -6.41 5.02 20.63
CA CYS A 75 -5.32 5.17 21.60
C CYS A 75 -5.66 6.11 22.77
N GLY A 76 -6.81 6.78 22.75
CA GLY A 76 -7.15 7.82 23.72
C GLY A 76 -6.38 9.13 23.51
N ARG A 77 -6.59 10.10 24.41
CA ARG A 77 -6.12 11.49 24.20
C ARG A 77 -4.60 11.66 24.23
N TYR A 78 -3.91 11.04 25.20
CA TYR A 78 -2.47 11.25 25.40
C TYR A 78 -1.63 10.37 24.47
N LEU A 79 -1.89 9.05 24.47
CA LEU A 79 -1.19 8.13 23.59
C LEU A 79 -1.55 8.38 22.11
N GLY A 80 -2.80 8.74 21.82
CA GLY A 80 -3.21 9.11 20.46
C GLY A 80 -2.48 10.34 19.92
N LEU A 81 -2.18 11.35 20.75
CA LEU A 81 -1.39 12.51 20.32
C LEU A 81 0.06 12.11 19.97
N PHE A 82 0.67 11.23 20.77
CA PHE A 82 2.00 10.71 20.47
C PHE A 82 2.01 9.91 19.16
N VAL A 83 1.03 9.03 18.97
CA VAL A 83 0.88 8.21 17.75
C VAL A 83 0.61 9.08 16.51
N ASP A 84 -0.20 10.14 16.64
CA ASP A 84 -0.47 11.12 15.57
C ASP A 84 0.82 11.81 15.09
N TRP A 85 1.66 12.28 16.02
CA TRP A 85 2.97 12.83 15.70
C TRP A 85 3.89 11.81 15.03
N LEU A 86 3.90 10.57 15.53
CA LEU A 86 4.69 9.49 14.97
C LEU A 86 4.27 9.17 13.53
N ILE A 87 2.97 9.04 13.27
CA ILE A 87 2.41 8.81 11.93
C ILE A 87 2.77 9.97 11.00
N THR A 88 2.63 11.22 11.46
CA THR A 88 2.98 12.40 10.65
C THR A 88 4.46 12.38 10.25
N PHE A 89 5.35 12.06 11.18
CA PHE A 89 6.78 11.93 10.90
C PHE A 89 7.08 10.81 9.89
N PHE A 90 6.48 9.62 10.07
CA PHE A 90 6.65 8.52 9.12
C PHE A 90 6.07 8.83 7.75
N MET A 91 4.94 9.52 7.67
CA MET A 91 4.35 9.95 6.40
C MET A 91 5.27 10.90 5.64
N PHE A 92 5.92 11.83 6.35
CA PHE A 92 6.95 12.67 5.76
C PHE A 92 8.15 11.85 5.27
N ALA A 93 8.68 10.94 6.09
CA ALA A 93 9.81 10.09 5.71
C ALA A 93 9.51 9.22 4.47
N VAL A 94 8.33 8.57 4.44
CA VAL A 94 7.87 7.78 3.30
C VAL A 94 7.77 8.64 2.04
N THR A 95 7.24 9.87 2.16
CA THR A 95 7.16 10.81 1.03
C THR A 95 8.53 11.12 0.45
N VAL A 96 9.51 11.44 1.29
CA VAL A 96 10.90 11.72 0.86
C VAL A 96 11.52 10.50 0.16
N VAL A 97 11.38 9.32 0.75
CA VAL A 97 11.91 8.07 0.19
C VAL A 97 11.24 7.74 -1.15
N MET A 98 9.93 7.97 -1.29
CA MET A 98 9.22 7.73 -2.55
C MET A 98 9.63 8.70 -3.66
N LEU A 99 9.84 9.99 -3.36
CA LEU A 99 10.33 10.97 -4.33
C LEU A 99 11.78 10.65 -4.79
N ALA A 100 12.63 10.21 -3.86
CA ALA A 100 13.96 9.72 -4.18
C ALA A 100 13.90 8.46 -5.05
N GLY A 101 13.04 7.50 -4.69
CA GLY A 101 12.82 6.28 -5.47
C GLY A 101 12.31 6.54 -6.88
N GLY A 102 11.36 7.48 -7.05
CA GLY A 102 10.88 7.90 -8.36
C GLY A 102 11.98 8.51 -9.24
N GLY A 103 12.85 9.34 -8.66
CA GLY A 103 14.01 9.90 -9.37
C GLY A 103 15.02 8.83 -9.79
N ALA A 104 15.32 7.87 -8.91
CA ALA A 104 16.20 6.75 -9.23
C ALA A 104 15.64 5.86 -10.35
N LEU A 105 14.31 5.66 -10.41
CA LEU A 105 13.68 4.94 -11.50
C LEU A 105 13.83 5.66 -12.85
N LEU A 106 13.76 6.99 -12.87
CA LEU A 106 14.01 7.77 -14.10
C LEU A 106 15.47 7.67 -14.56
N GLU A 107 16.41 7.60 -13.61
CA GLU A 107 17.80 7.35 -13.92
C GLU A 107 18.01 5.97 -14.55
N GLN A 108 17.41 4.94 -13.96
CA GLN A 108 17.52 3.57 -14.46
C GLN A 108 16.88 3.39 -15.85
N GLN A 109 15.73 4.01 -16.09
CA GLN A 109 14.95 3.78 -17.31
C GLN A 109 15.34 4.71 -18.46
N PHE A 110 15.71 5.96 -18.16
CA PHE A 110 15.95 7.02 -19.15
C PHE A 110 17.34 7.64 -19.08
N GLY A 111 18.19 7.25 -18.11
CA GLY A 111 19.53 7.81 -17.93
C GLY A 111 19.54 9.25 -17.39
N ILE A 112 18.41 9.75 -16.88
CA ILE A 112 18.33 11.10 -16.31
C ILE A 112 18.96 11.11 -14.91
N PRO A 113 19.89 12.02 -14.57
CA PRO A 113 20.53 12.04 -13.26
C PRO A 113 19.50 12.05 -12.11
N ALA A 114 19.70 11.21 -11.09
CA ALA A 114 18.73 11.00 -10.01
C ALA A 114 18.19 12.30 -9.38
N LEU A 115 19.06 13.29 -9.14
CA LEU A 115 18.66 14.57 -8.57
C LEU A 115 17.65 15.31 -9.46
N THR A 116 17.90 15.34 -10.77
CA THR A 116 17.01 15.98 -11.74
C THR A 116 15.71 15.22 -11.87
N GLY A 117 15.79 13.87 -11.89
CA GLY A 117 14.62 13.00 -11.88
C GLY A 117 13.73 13.22 -10.65
N SER A 118 14.32 13.26 -9.45
CA SER A 118 13.58 13.52 -8.21
C SER A 118 12.91 14.88 -8.20
N VAL A 119 13.60 15.95 -8.63
CA VAL A 119 13.00 17.29 -8.74
C VAL A 119 11.82 17.28 -9.69
N LEU A 120 11.95 16.64 -10.86
CA LEU A 120 10.86 16.54 -11.84
C LEU A 120 9.64 15.79 -11.26
N VAL A 121 9.86 14.65 -10.60
CA VAL A 121 8.80 13.88 -9.94
C VAL A 121 8.14 14.72 -8.84
N THR A 122 8.92 15.45 -8.02
CA THR A 122 8.38 16.33 -6.99
C THR A 122 7.49 17.42 -7.58
N LEU A 123 7.90 18.08 -8.67
CA LEU A 123 7.08 19.10 -9.33
C LEU A 123 5.75 18.54 -9.83
N VAL A 124 5.77 17.35 -10.42
CA VAL A 124 4.54 16.66 -10.89
C VAL A 124 3.63 16.32 -9.71
N VAL A 125 4.19 15.78 -8.61
CA VAL A 125 3.42 15.47 -7.40
C VAL A 125 2.80 16.73 -6.80
N VAL A 126 3.56 17.82 -6.67
CA VAL A 126 3.05 19.10 -6.18
C VAL A 126 1.92 19.61 -7.07
N ALA A 127 2.08 19.56 -8.40
CA ALA A 127 1.03 19.95 -9.33
C ALA A 127 -0.25 19.13 -9.16
N ILE A 128 -0.12 17.81 -8.92
CA ILE A 128 -1.27 16.92 -8.66
C ILE A 128 -1.90 17.22 -7.29
N VAL A 129 -1.11 17.49 -6.26
CA VAL A 129 -1.62 17.80 -4.90
C VAL A 129 -2.29 19.17 -4.84
N CYS A 130 -1.86 20.13 -5.67
CA CYS A 130 -2.54 21.41 -5.84
C CYS A 130 -3.91 21.28 -6.52
N LEU A 131 -4.27 20.11 -7.06
CA LEU A 131 -5.62 19.80 -7.54
C LEU A 131 -6.52 19.35 -6.37
N ASP A 132 -7.83 19.36 -6.59
CA ASP A 132 -8.79 18.82 -5.61
C ASP A 132 -8.50 17.36 -5.24
N VAL A 133 -8.71 17.01 -3.97
CA VAL A 133 -8.57 15.64 -3.42
C VAL A 133 -9.33 14.60 -4.26
N ARG A 134 -10.48 14.98 -4.87
CA ARG A 134 -11.22 14.10 -5.79
C ARG A 134 -10.42 13.72 -7.04
N LYS A 135 -9.64 14.64 -7.60
CA LYS A 135 -8.80 14.38 -8.77
C LYS A 135 -7.62 13.48 -8.40
N VAL A 136 -7.04 13.65 -7.21
CA VAL A 136 -6.00 12.76 -6.67
C VAL A 136 -6.54 11.32 -6.54
N ILE A 137 -7.70 11.14 -5.91
CA ILE A 137 -8.33 9.82 -5.77
C ILE A 137 -8.64 9.20 -7.15
N LEU A 138 -9.09 10.01 -8.11
CA LEU A 138 -9.37 9.53 -9.47
C LEU A 138 -8.09 9.09 -10.21
N ALA A 139 -6.99 9.82 -10.05
CA ALA A 139 -5.68 9.45 -10.60
C ALA A 139 -5.18 8.13 -10.01
N ILE A 140 -5.20 7.99 -8.68
CA ILE A 140 -4.82 6.73 -7.99
C ILE A 140 -5.72 5.59 -8.48
N GLY A 141 -7.03 5.79 -8.49
CA GLY A 141 -8.00 4.77 -8.92
C GLY A 141 -7.85 4.33 -10.38
N ALA A 142 -7.28 5.16 -11.25
CA ALA A 142 -6.99 4.82 -12.64
C ALA A 142 -5.65 4.08 -12.81
N ILE A 143 -4.62 4.47 -12.05
CA ILE A 143 -3.28 3.89 -12.13
C ILE A 143 -3.23 2.49 -11.49
N THR A 144 -3.88 2.29 -10.34
CA THR A 144 -3.90 1.02 -9.61
C THR A 144 -4.29 -0.20 -10.47
N PRO A 145 -5.42 -0.21 -11.22
CA PRO A 145 -5.81 -1.38 -12.01
C PRO A 145 -4.83 -1.69 -13.15
N LEU A 146 -4.25 -0.65 -13.77
CA LEU A 146 -3.20 -0.83 -14.79
C LEU A 146 -1.96 -1.50 -14.18
N LEU A 147 -1.55 -1.07 -12.99
CA LEU A 147 -0.42 -1.65 -12.25
C LEU A 147 -0.65 -3.13 -11.93
N ILE A 148 -1.83 -3.48 -11.43
CA ILE A 148 -2.20 -4.88 -11.13
C ILE A 148 -2.17 -5.72 -12.41
N LEU A 149 -2.70 -5.20 -13.51
CA LEU A 149 -2.76 -5.91 -14.79
C LEU A 149 -1.36 -6.19 -15.34
N VAL A 150 -0.50 -5.16 -15.38
CA VAL A 150 0.88 -5.29 -15.87
C VAL A 150 1.70 -6.23 -14.98
N ALA A 151 1.63 -6.07 -13.65
CA ALA A 151 2.34 -6.94 -12.73
C ALA A 151 1.90 -8.41 -12.86
N SER A 152 0.59 -8.66 -13.00
CA SER A 152 0.05 -10.00 -13.20
C SER A 152 0.48 -10.60 -14.53
N ALA A 153 0.50 -9.80 -15.61
CA ALA A 153 0.95 -10.24 -16.92
C ALA A 153 2.44 -10.62 -16.92
N ILE A 154 3.29 -9.81 -16.30
CA ILE A 154 4.73 -10.10 -16.14
C ILE A 154 4.92 -11.38 -15.30
N ALA A 155 4.18 -11.54 -14.20
CA ALA A 155 4.26 -12.73 -13.36
C ALA A 155 3.84 -14.00 -14.10
N LEU A 156 2.73 -13.95 -14.85
CA LEU A 156 2.26 -15.05 -15.70
C LEU A 156 3.31 -15.40 -16.77
N TYR A 157 3.81 -14.39 -17.48
CA TYR A 157 4.85 -14.58 -18.48
C TYR A 157 6.08 -15.26 -17.88
N ALA A 158 6.58 -14.78 -16.74
CA ALA A 158 7.73 -15.37 -16.05
C ALA A 158 7.52 -16.84 -15.66
N VAL A 159 6.30 -17.24 -15.28
CA VAL A 159 5.98 -18.65 -14.97
C VAL A 159 6.01 -19.53 -16.23
N PHE A 160 5.57 -19.03 -17.38
CA PHE A 160 5.56 -19.77 -18.64
C PHE A 160 6.92 -19.82 -19.33
N THR A 161 7.75 -18.78 -19.19
CA THR A 161 9.08 -18.70 -19.82
C THR A 161 10.21 -19.14 -18.88
N ARG A 162 9.89 -19.76 -17.74
CA ARG A 162 10.90 -20.20 -16.77
C ARG A 162 11.79 -21.30 -17.37
N GLU A 163 13.10 -21.08 -17.35
CA GLU A 163 14.08 -22.10 -17.74
C GLU A 163 14.50 -22.99 -16.56
N GLN A 164 14.37 -22.49 -15.32
CA GLN A 164 14.82 -23.17 -14.11
C GLN A 164 13.69 -23.89 -13.37
N SER A 165 14.05 -24.96 -12.65
CA SER A 165 13.12 -25.70 -11.77
C SER A 165 12.75 -24.87 -10.53
N PHE A 166 11.60 -25.15 -9.93
CA PHE A 166 11.17 -24.47 -8.70
C PHE A 166 12.18 -24.64 -7.55
N ALA A 167 12.86 -25.80 -7.46
CA ALA A 167 13.88 -26.04 -6.46
C ALA A 167 15.12 -25.15 -6.65
N ALA A 168 15.54 -24.89 -7.90
CA ALA A 168 16.66 -23.99 -8.19
C ALA A 168 16.31 -22.52 -7.89
N LEU A 169 15.07 -22.12 -8.18
CA LEU A 169 14.56 -20.78 -7.86
C LEU A 169 14.46 -20.55 -6.34
N ASP A 170 14.01 -21.55 -5.59
CA ASP A 170 13.91 -21.49 -4.12
C ASP A 170 15.30 -21.32 -3.46
N GLN A 171 16.30 -22.02 -4.01
CA GLN A 171 17.69 -21.92 -3.56
C GLN A 171 18.32 -20.55 -3.87
N LEU A 172 18.01 -19.97 -5.04
CA LEU A 172 18.43 -18.60 -5.39
C LEU A 172 17.72 -17.55 -4.52
N ALA A 173 16.45 -17.78 -4.20
CA ALA A 173 15.67 -16.88 -3.37
C ALA A 173 16.25 -16.78 -1.95
N SER A 174 16.68 -17.92 -1.38
CA SER A 174 17.27 -18.04 -0.04
C SER A 174 18.67 -17.42 0.11
N GLN A 175 19.27 -16.92 -0.99
CA GLN A 175 20.55 -16.22 -0.99
C GLN A 175 20.40 -14.69 -0.97
N GLN A 176 19.17 -14.17 -1.02
CA GLN A 176 18.90 -12.74 -0.97
C GLN A 176 19.12 -12.19 0.45
N GLN A 177 19.23 -10.87 0.56
CA GLN A 177 19.43 -10.25 1.86
C GLN A 177 18.09 -10.12 2.59
N ALA A 178 17.85 -11.04 3.53
CA ALA A 178 16.66 -11.07 4.36
C ALA A 178 16.47 -9.76 5.15
N GLY A 179 15.26 -9.21 5.14
CA GLY A 179 14.90 -8.15 6.09
C GLY A 179 14.73 -8.67 7.53
N THR A 180 14.46 -9.96 7.70
CA THR A 180 14.17 -10.59 9.00
C THR A 180 14.54 -12.08 9.02
N ARG A 181 14.62 -12.70 10.20
CA ARG A 181 14.95 -14.13 10.34
C ARG A 181 13.78 -15.09 10.10
N HIS A 182 12.54 -14.61 10.12
CA HIS A 182 11.35 -15.47 10.05
C HIS A 182 10.28 -14.87 9.13
N TRP A 183 9.74 -15.72 8.24
CA TRP A 183 8.73 -15.35 7.25
C TRP A 183 7.49 -14.69 7.86
N LEU A 184 7.05 -15.17 9.03
CA LEU A 184 5.89 -14.63 9.72
C LEU A 184 6.17 -13.22 10.27
N LEU A 185 7.38 -12.99 10.78
CA LEU A 185 7.81 -11.67 11.26
C LEU A 185 7.96 -10.69 10.09
N GLY A 186 8.45 -11.16 8.94
CA GLY A 186 8.44 -10.41 7.68
C GLY A 186 7.05 -9.97 7.26
N ALA A 187 6.07 -10.89 7.29
CA ALA A 187 4.66 -10.59 7.00
C ALA A 187 4.07 -9.54 7.97
N PHE A 188 4.30 -9.70 9.29
CA PHE A 188 3.82 -8.73 10.28
C PHE A 188 4.44 -7.35 10.08
N LEU A 189 5.75 -7.26 9.86
CA LEU A 189 6.44 -5.99 9.63
C LEU A 189 5.96 -5.31 8.35
N TYR A 190 5.77 -6.07 7.28
CA TYR A 190 5.22 -5.56 6.03
C TYR A 190 3.83 -4.95 6.25
N VAL A 191 2.95 -5.64 6.98
CA VAL A 191 1.60 -5.13 7.28
C VAL A 191 1.66 -3.91 8.19
N SER A 192 2.44 -3.94 9.27
CA SER A 192 2.53 -2.83 10.22
C SER A 192 3.05 -1.55 9.57
N TYR A 193 4.11 -1.64 8.76
CA TYR A 193 4.66 -0.50 8.02
C TYR A 193 3.62 0.10 7.05
N ASN A 194 2.98 -0.74 6.24
CA ASN A 194 2.01 -0.28 5.24
C ASN A 194 0.72 0.26 5.85
N ILE A 195 0.26 -0.29 6.97
CA ILE A 195 -0.93 0.24 7.66
C ILE A 195 -0.65 1.61 8.27
N VAL A 196 0.54 1.88 8.80
CA VAL A 196 0.89 3.22 9.27
C VAL A 196 0.75 4.25 8.14
N ALA A 197 1.15 3.89 6.92
CA ALA A 197 0.99 4.73 5.74
C ALA A 197 -0.46 4.81 5.23
N GLY A 198 -1.21 3.69 5.27
CA GLY A 198 -2.56 3.59 4.75
C GLY A 198 -3.68 4.01 5.72
N ALA A 199 -3.41 4.07 7.02
CA ALA A 199 -4.41 4.36 8.05
C ALA A 199 -5.05 5.75 7.88
N PRO A 200 -4.30 6.83 7.58
CA PRO A 200 -4.90 8.15 7.44
C PRO A 200 -5.93 8.24 6.32
N ILE A 201 -5.62 7.68 5.15
CA ILE A 201 -6.53 7.71 4.00
C ILE A 201 -7.72 6.76 4.21
N LEU A 202 -7.52 5.60 4.84
CA LEU A 202 -8.61 4.69 5.20
C LEU A 202 -9.58 5.32 6.19
N ALA A 203 -9.08 6.04 7.18
CA ALA A 203 -9.89 6.76 8.16
C ALA A 203 -10.80 7.79 7.48
N ILE A 204 -10.23 8.63 6.60
CA ILE A 204 -10.96 9.71 5.91
C ILE A 204 -11.93 9.16 4.86
N LEU A 205 -11.51 8.15 4.08
CA LEU A 205 -12.37 7.48 3.11
C LEU A 205 -13.52 6.73 3.79
N GLY A 206 -13.23 6.11 4.94
CA GLY A 206 -14.24 5.49 5.80
C GLY A 206 -15.25 6.51 6.32
N GLY A 207 -14.79 7.65 6.84
CA GLY A 207 -15.65 8.75 7.31
C GLY A 207 -16.54 9.34 6.23
N SER A 208 -16.07 9.36 4.98
CA SER A 208 -16.82 9.86 3.82
C SER A 208 -17.81 8.86 3.23
N ALA A 209 -17.83 7.60 3.71
CA ALA A 209 -18.72 6.58 3.18
C ALA A 209 -20.16 6.75 3.70
N LYS A 210 -21.16 6.49 2.85
CA LYS A 210 -22.59 6.62 3.19
C LYS A 210 -23.12 5.57 4.18
N GLY A 211 -22.26 4.71 4.72
CA GLY A 211 -22.66 3.67 5.66
C GLY A 211 -21.57 2.67 6.00
N GLU A 212 -21.62 2.16 7.22
CA GLU A 212 -20.59 1.29 7.81
C GLU A 212 -20.40 0.00 7.00
N LYS A 213 -21.49 -0.63 6.53
CA LYS A 213 -21.39 -1.79 5.65
C LYS A 213 -20.69 -1.44 4.33
N THR A 214 -20.86 -0.24 3.81
CA THR A 214 -20.19 0.21 2.58
C THR A 214 -18.69 0.44 2.81
N ALA A 215 -18.32 0.99 3.98
CA ALA A 215 -16.92 1.18 4.39
C ALA A 215 -16.21 -0.15 4.66
N VAL A 216 -16.83 -1.04 5.44
CA VAL A 216 -16.29 -2.37 5.79
C VAL A 216 -16.21 -3.26 4.55
N TRP A 217 -17.27 -3.38 3.74
CA TRP A 217 -17.20 -4.16 2.50
C TRP A 217 -16.39 -3.49 1.38
N GLY A 218 -16.17 -2.17 1.48
CA GLY A 218 -15.21 -1.43 0.66
C GLY A 218 -13.77 -1.86 0.97
N GLY A 219 -13.45 -2.09 2.25
CA GLY A 219 -12.18 -2.69 2.67
C GLY A 219 -12.06 -4.19 2.36
N LEU A 220 -13.16 -4.95 2.35
CA LEU A 220 -13.14 -6.39 2.07
C LEU A 220 -13.03 -6.71 0.57
N LEU A 221 -13.77 -6.02 -0.32
CA LEU A 221 -13.96 -6.50 -1.69
C LEU A 221 -14.22 -5.44 -2.77
N GLY A 222 -14.44 -4.16 -2.46
CA GLY A 222 -15.09 -3.31 -3.47
C GLY A 222 -16.47 -3.83 -3.91
N GLY A 223 -17.11 -4.71 -3.12
CA GLY A 223 -18.38 -5.33 -3.50
C GLY A 223 -18.90 -6.35 -2.50
N ARG A 224 -20.04 -6.03 -1.87
CA ARG A 224 -21.18 -6.94 -1.63
C ARG A 224 -22.24 -6.21 -0.80
N ARG A 225 -23.18 -5.57 -1.51
CA ARG A 225 -24.57 -5.44 -1.07
C ARG A 225 -25.45 -5.90 -2.24
N TRP A 226 -25.77 -7.19 -2.21
CA TRP A 226 -27.05 -7.74 -2.67
C TRP A 226 -27.91 -7.95 -1.41
N ALA A 227 -29.23 -7.97 -1.59
CA ALA A 227 -30.31 -7.87 -0.59
C ALA A 227 -30.77 -6.41 -0.32
N ALA A 228 -31.36 -5.80 -1.35
CA ALA A 228 -32.80 -5.56 -1.30
C ALA A 228 -33.47 -6.77 -1.98
#